data_AF-A0A9X6Z352-F1
#
_entry.id   AF-A0A9X6Z352-F1
#
_cell.length_a   1.000
_cell.length_b   1.000
_cell.length_c   1.000
_cell.angle_alpha   90.00
_cell.angle_beta   90.00
_cell.angle_gamma   90.00
#
_symmetry.space_group_name_H-M   'P 1'
#
loop_
_entity.id
_entity.type
_entity.pdbx_description
1 polymer ?
#
loop_
_entity_poly.entity_id
_entity_poly.type
_entity_poly.pdbx_seq_one_letter_code
_entity_poly.pdbx_strand_id
1 'polypeptide(L)'
;MLELLLVPTTALTIAFVSDRFKSKIDDKKKIQVFFEVSGIAIKKDDRIHYPTFKKRTHDDRSTTYVYELPVGMPSKIIQKVEDVVSEGLNKPVRIQYDNYKLNIRVFDQEIPKKWEWSTNLIQAGKWLVPIGQSLEQLVYHDFDKTPHMTLGGLTRMGKTVFLKNVMTSLITAQANNTHLFIIDLKGGLEFGPYQNIKQVDSIAEKPLEAFQVLSAILKKMEEKMLFMKEHHYTNVVETNIRERYFIIVDEGAELCPDKSMNREQQKLLGACQQMLSHIARIGGALGFRLIFCTQYPTGDTLPRQVKQNSDAKLGFRLPTQTASQVVIDETGLESIESIPGRALFKTDRLTEIQVPYISNEQMWDVLKQYEVKKDAYADTYQNESSDDDFDLD
;
A
#
# COMPACT_ATOMS: atom_id res chain seq x y z
N MET A 1 16.41 -32.67 33.54
CA MET A 1 15.23 -31.78 33.51
C MET A 1 15.62 -30.57 32.69
N LEU A 2 14.88 -30.25 31.62
CA LEU A 2 15.16 -29.06 30.79
C LEU A 2 14.39 -27.89 31.38
N GLU A 3 15.09 -26.83 31.77
CA GLU A 3 14.48 -25.65 32.37
C GLU A 3 14.91 -24.40 31.60
N LEU A 4 13.93 -23.56 31.28
CA LEU A 4 14.13 -22.31 30.57
C LEU A 4 14.41 -21.21 31.58
N LEU A 5 15.54 -20.52 31.41
CA LEU A 5 15.87 -19.34 32.21
C LEU A 5 15.26 -18.10 31.54
N LEU A 6 14.48 -17.32 32.28
CA LEU A 6 13.99 -16.00 31.86
C LEU A 6 14.15 -15.09 33.06
N VAL A 7 15.18 -14.24 33.05
CA VAL A 7 15.41 -13.30 34.15
C VAL A 7 14.53 -12.06 33.91
N PRO A 8 13.73 -11.60 34.89
CA PRO A 8 12.91 -10.39 34.74
C PRO A 8 13.84 -9.17 34.66
N THR A 9 14.07 -8.66 33.45
CA THR A 9 15.18 -7.75 33.18
C THR A 9 14.80 -6.77 32.07
N THR A 10 14.18 -5.65 32.45
CA THR A 10 14.12 -4.48 31.55
C THR A 10 15.09 -3.41 32.04
N ALA A 11 14.96 -2.89 33.26
CA ALA A 11 15.80 -1.76 33.69
C ALA A 11 17.29 -2.08 33.96
N LEU A 12 17.60 -3.21 34.62
CA LEU A 12 18.98 -3.57 35.03
C LEU A 12 19.83 -4.12 33.88
N THR A 13 19.22 -4.88 32.97
CA THR A 13 19.79 -5.33 31.69
C THR A 13 20.25 -4.15 30.86
N ILE A 14 19.35 -3.18 30.61
CA ILE A 14 19.61 -2.03 29.74
C ILE A 14 20.79 -1.21 30.24
N ALA A 15 20.87 -0.93 31.55
CA ALA A 15 21.98 -0.21 32.15
C ALA A 15 23.32 -0.95 31.99
N PHE A 16 23.38 -2.25 32.30
CA PHE A 16 24.61 -3.06 32.22
C PHE A 16 25.09 -3.30 30.77
N VAL A 17 24.13 -3.47 29.85
CA VAL A 17 24.32 -3.59 28.41
C VAL A 17 24.90 -2.27 27.86
N SER A 18 24.29 -1.14 28.18
CA SER A 18 24.71 0.18 27.68
C SER A 18 26.16 0.54 28.03
N ASP A 19 26.61 0.24 29.25
CA ASP A 19 27.99 0.53 29.68
C ASP A 19 29.03 -0.41 29.04
N ARG A 20 28.69 -1.67 28.75
CA ARG A 20 29.57 -2.56 27.97
C ARG A 20 29.64 -2.20 26.49
N PHE A 21 28.59 -1.60 25.92
CA PHE A 21 28.47 -1.30 24.48
C PHE A 21 28.97 0.07 24.04
N LYS A 22 29.47 0.92 24.96
CA LYS A 22 30.16 2.19 24.64
C LYS A 22 31.47 2.01 23.84
N SER A 23 31.99 0.78 23.70
CA SER A 23 33.17 0.49 22.87
C SER A 23 32.79 -0.10 21.50
N LYS A 24 33.67 0.07 20.49
CA LYS A 24 33.55 -0.37 19.09
C LYS A 24 33.51 -1.91 18.94
N ILE A 25 32.52 -2.56 19.56
CA ILE A 25 32.33 -4.01 19.57
C ILE A 25 31.52 -4.43 18.33
N ASP A 26 31.94 -5.50 17.67
CA ASP A 26 31.25 -6.16 16.55
C ASP A 26 29.82 -6.60 16.95
N ASP A 27 28.81 -6.36 16.10
CA ASP A 27 27.39 -6.61 16.43
C ASP A 27 27.14 -8.08 16.83
N LYS A 28 27.91 -9.04 16.26
CA LYS A 28 27.90 -10.45 16.70
C LYS A 28 28.18 -10.61 18.20
N LYS A 29 29.22 -9.94 18.71
CA LYS A 29 29.59 -10.01 20.13
C LYS A 29 28.50 -9.35 20.98
N LYS A 30 27.89 -8.29 20.48
CA LYS A 30 26.78 -7.64 21.17
C LYS A 30 25.56 -8.54 21.31
N ILE A 31 25.18 -9.21 20.23
CA ILE A 31 24.09 -10.21 20.23
C ILE A 31 24.41 -11.37 21.18
N GLN A 32 25.65 -11.85 21.22
CA GLN A 32 26.04 -12.92 22.15
C GLN A 32 25.88 -12.51 23.62
N VAL A 33 26.38 -11.33 23.99
CA VAL A 33 26.21 -10.78 25.35
C VAL A 33 24.73 -10.61 25.66
N PHE A 34 23.90 -10.26 24.66
CA PHE A 34 22.47 -10.16 24.85
C PHE A 34 21.83 -11.49 25.30
N PHE A 35 22.17 -12.60 24.65
CA PHE A 35 21.68 -13.92 25.07
C PHE A 35 22.09 -14.27 26.50
N GLU A 36 23.31 -13.89 26.89
CA GLU A 36 23.85 -14.11 28.23
C GLU A 36 23.09 -13.33 29.30
N VAL A 37 22.88 -12.03 29.09
CA VAL A 37 22.26 -11.14 30.09
C VAL A 37 20.75 -11.37 30.18
N SER A 38 20.07 -11.61 29.06
CA SER A 38 18.62 -11.90 29.05
C SER A 38 18.28 -13.33 29.43
N GLY A 39 19.29 -14.18 29.68
CA GLY A 39 19.09 -15.57 30.08
C GLY A 39 18.51 -16.45 28.97
N ILE A 40 18.63 -16.06 27.71
CA ILE A 40 18.11 -16.82 26.55
C ILE A 40 18.99 -18.04 26.35
N ALA A 41 18.70 -19.08 27.14
CA ALA A 41 19.49 -20.29 27.23
C ALA A 41 18.63 -21.46 27.73
N ILE A 42 19.16 -22.67 27.55
CA ILE A 42 18.60 -23.89 28.12
C ILE A 42 19.58 -24.44 29.15
N LYS A 43 19.10 -24.74 30.36
CA LYS A 43 19.87 -25.49 31.35
C LYS A 43 19.64 -26.99 31.13
N LYS A 44 20.72 -27.74 30.91
CA LYS A 44 20.71 -29.21 30.79
C LYS A 44 21.93 -29.78 31.50
N ASP A 45 21.74 -30.76 32.37
CA ASP A 45 22.80 -31.46 33.11
C ASP A 45 23.77 -30.50 33.82
N ASP A 46 23.21 -29.49 34.51
CA ASP A 46 23.92 -28.37 35.18
C ASP A 46 24.80 -27.48 34.30
N ARG A 47 24.70 -27.61 32.97
CA ARG A 47 25.33 -26.71 32.00
C ARG A 47 24.30 -25.79 31.34
N ILE A 48 24.71 -24.55 31.11
CA ILE A 48 23.91 -23.55 30.41
C ILE A 48 24.31 -23.55 28.93
N HIS A 49 23.33 -23.76 28.06
CA HIS A 49 23.51 -23.77 26.62
C HIS A 49 22.88 -22.52 26.00
N TYR A 50 23.72 -21.67 25.42
CA TYR A 50 23.29 -20.48 24.68
C TYR A 50 23.14 -20.78 23.18
N PRO A 51 22.38 -19.95 22.44
CA PRO A 51 22.40 -19.95 20.99
C PRO A 51 23.84 -19.85 20.44
N THR A 52 24.18 -20.69 19.46
CA THR A 52 25.53 -20.75 18.89
C THR A 52 25.59 -20.09 17.52
N PHE A 53 26.50 -19.14 17.34
CA PHE A 53 26.67 -18.48 16.04
C PHE A 53 27.12 -19.47 14.96
N LYS A 54 26.48 -19.42 13.78
CA LYS A 54 26.81 -20.25 12.63
C LYS A 54 27.45 -19.47 11.51
N LYS A 55 26.76 -18.43 11.02
CA LYS A 55 27.23 -17.62 9.88
C LYS A 55 26.64 -16.22 9.93
N ARG A 56 27.23 -15.32 9.14
CA ARG A 56 26.65 -14.02 8.83
C ARG A 56 26.60 -13.80 7.32
N THR A 57 25.59 -13.11 6.85
CA THR A 57 25.41 -12.70 5.46
C THR A 57 25.08 -11.21 5.42
N HIS A 58 25.68 -10.48 4.49
CA HIS A 58 25.50 -9.04 4.32
C HIS A 58 24.73 -8.78 3.03
N ASP A 59 23.79 -7.86 3.08
CA ASP A 59 23.13 -7.26 1.92
C ASP A 59 23.32 -5.74 1.94
N ASP A 60 22.71 -5.02 1.00
CA ASP A 60 22.87 -3.58 0.82
C ASP A 60 22.37 -2.73 2.00
N ARG A 61 21.55 -3.29 2.90
CA ARG A 61 20.90 -2.56 4.01
C ARG A 61 21.17 -3.14 5.39
N SER A 62 21.67 -4.37 5.47
CA SER A 62 21.68 -5.12 6.72
C SER A 62 22.75 -6.22 6.77
N THR A 63 22.99 -6.69 7.98
CA THR A 63 23.75 -7.92 8.24
C THR A 63 22.87 -8.90 8.99
N THR A 64 22.66 -10.09 8.41
CA THR A 64 21.95 -11.19 9.06
C THR A 64 22.93 -12.09 9.79
N TYR A 65 22.75 -12.25 11.09
CA TYR A 65 23.49 -13.17 11.95
C TYR A 65 22.63 -14.41 12.24
N VAL A 66 23.13 -15.59 11.87
CA VAL A 66 22.41 -16.86 12.04
C VAL A 66 22.97 -17.59 13.26
N TYR A 67 22.10 -17.87 14.22
CA TYR A 67 22.41 -18.66 15.42
C TYR A 67 21.61 -19.97 15.41
N GLU A 68 22.18 -21.05 15.92
CA GLU A 68 21.46 -22.30 16.20
C GLU A 68 21.03 -22.31 17.66
N LEU A 69 19.74 -22.50 17.90
CA LEU A 69 19.16 -22.59 19.23
C LEU A 69 19.41 -23.97 19.84
N PRO A 70 19.61 -24.05 21.16
CA PRO A 70 19.61 -25.32 21.87
C PRO A 70 18.25 -26.04 21.72
N VAL A 71 18.30 -27.38 21.69
CA VAL A 71 17.11 -28.22 21.63
C VAL A 71 16.23 -27.96 22.87
N GLY A 72 14.93 -27.77 22.63
CA GLY A 72 13.94 -27.51 23.68
C GLY A 72 13.63 -26.04 23.95
N MET A 73 14.27 -25.10 23.25
CA MET A 73 13.95 -23.68 23.36
C MET A 73 12.65 -23.32 22.61
N PRO A 74 11.62 -22.76 23.29
CA PRO A 74 10.38 -22.33 22.65
C PRO A 74 10.59 -21.14 21.70
N SER A 75 9.97 -21.18 20.52
CA SER A 75 10.00 -20.09 19.54
C SER A 75 9.32 -18.79 20.03
N LYS A 76 8.38 -18.88 20.98
CA LYS A 76 7.60 -17.73 21.48
C LYS A 76 8.40 -16.72 22.32
N ILE A 77 9.59 -17.09 22.81
CA ILE A 77 10.43 -16.18 23.62
C ILE A 77 11.08 -15.09 22.75
N ILE A 78 11.19 -15.36 21.45
CA ILE A 78 11.98 -14.60 20.48
C ILE A 78 11.39 -13.22 20.17
N GLN A 79 10.07 -13.02 20.25
CA GLN A 79 9.48 -11.70 19.97
C GLN A 79 9.93 -10.64 20.98
N LYS A 80 10.08 -11.00 22.27
CA LYS A 80 10.63 -10.11 23.29
C LYS A 80 12.14 -9.85 23.13
N VAL A 81 12.82 -10.67 22.33
CA VAL A 81 14.25 -10.50 22.03
C VAL A 81 14.46 -9.41 21.00
N GLU A 82 13.54 -9.24 20.05
CA GLU A 82 13.68 -8.25 18.97
C GLU A 82 13.81 -6.83 19.52
N ASP A 83 12.86 -6.38 20.35
CA ASP A 83 12.85 -5.03 20.91
C ASP A 83 14.12 -4.72 21.71
N VAL A 84 14.53 -5.66 22.55
CA VAL A 84 15.66 -5.43 23.46
C VAL A 84 17.00 -5.55 22.74
N VAL A 85 17.12 -6.43 21.73
CA VAL A 85 18.30 -6.45 20.85
C VAL A 85 18.36 -5.17 20.02
N SER A 86 17.23 -4.69 19.50
CA SER A 86 17.15 -3.43 18.76
C SER A 86 17.61 -2.24 19.62
N GLU A 87 17.12 -2.14 20.86
CA GLU A 87 17.53 -1.11 21.82
C GLU A 87 19.02 -1.22 22.19
N GLY A 88 19.51 -2.42 22.51
CA GLY A 88 20.89 -2.66 22.88
C GLY A 88 21.90 -2.42 21.74
N LEU A 89 21.49 -2.66 20.50
CA LEU A 89 22.30 -2.35 19.32
C LEU A 89 22.17 -0.90 18.85
N ASN A 90 21.12 -0.19 19.30
CA ASN A 90 20.69 1.09 18.76
C ASN A 90 20.58 1.06 17.22
N LYS A 91 20.01 -0.04 16.71
CA LYS A 91 19.80 -0.30 15.29
C LYS A 91 18.48 -1.06 15.13
N PRO A 92 17.70 -0.85 14.06
CA PRO A 92 16.55 -1.68 13.79
C PRO A 92 16.95 -3.14 13.62
N VAL A 93 16.14 -4.05 14.16
CA VAL A 93 16.38 -5.50 14.10
C VAL A 93 15.10 -6.22 13.68
N ARG A 94 15.25 -7.26 12.87
CA ARG A 94 14.20 -8.25 12.61
C ARG A 94 14.71 -9.63 12.95
N ILE A 95 13.90 -10.42 13.67
CA ILE A 95 14.26 -11.77 14.05
C ILE A 95 13.30 -12.79 13.40
N GLN A 96 13.86 -13.72 12.62
CA GLN A 96 13.11 -14.81 12.03
C GLN A 96 13.60 -16.16 12.56
N TYR A 97 12.66 -17.00 13.00
CA TYR A 97 12.93 -18.38 13.39
C TYR A 97 12.67 -19.35 12.24
N ASP A 98 13.61 -20.26 11.98
CA ASP A 98 13.50 -21.33 10.99
C ASP A 98 14.22 -22.59 11.50
N ASN A 99 13.47 -23.63 11.85
CA ASN A 99 14.00 -24.97 12.18
C ASN A 99 15.23 -24.97 13.10
N TYR A 100 15.06 -24.52 14.34
CA TYR A 100 16.13 -24.32 15.34
C TYR A 100 17.17 -23.26 15.00
N LYS A 101 17.00 -22.50 13.92
CA LYS A 101 17.85 -21.34 13.60
C LYS A 101 17.14 -20.04 13.93
N LEU A 102 17.91 -19.11 14.47
CA LEU A 102 17.53 -17.75 14.76
C LEU A 102 18.29 -16.83 13.81
N ASN A 103 17.58 -16.21 12.88
CA ASN A 103 18.12 -15.24 11.94
C ASN A 103 17.87 -13.84 12.51
N ILE A 104 18.92 -13.20 13.01
CA ILE A 104 18.87 -11.83 13.54
C ILE A 104 19.40 -10.91 12.47
N ARG A 105 18.50 -10.21 11.77
CA ARG A 105 18.84 -9.23 10.75
C ARG A 105 18.96 -7.86 11.40
N VAL A 106 20.17 -7.32 11.41
CA VAL A 106 20.51 -6.01 11.97
C VAL A 106 20.65 -5.03 10.81
N PHE A 107 19.84 -3.99 10.79
CA PHE A 107 19.84 -3.01 9.71
C PHE A 107 20.84 -1.88 10.01
N ASP A 108 21.61 -1.51 8.99
CA ASP A 108 22.55 -0.39 9.06
C ASP A 108 21.89 0.95 8.71
N GLN A 109 20.63 0.91 8.25
CA GLN A 109 19.82 2.06 7.89
C GLN A 109 18.40 1.91 8.44
N GLU A 110 17.79 3.04 8.78
CA GLU A 110 16.36 3.12 9.11
C GLU A 110 15.51 3.25 7.84
N ILE A 111 14.19 3.21 8.01
CA ILE A 111 13.27 3.65 6.96
C ILE A 111 13.53 5.14 6.70
N PRO A 112 13.77 5.56 5.44
CA PRO A 112 14.07 6.96 5.16
C PRO A 112 12.91 7.86 5.59
N LYS A 113 13.23 9.03 6.15
CA LYS A 113 12.21 10.04 6.52
C LYS A 113 11.67 10.82 5.31
N LYS A 114 12.46 10.86 4.24
CA LYS A 114 12.09 11.37 2.92
C LYS A 114 12.81 10.53 1.90
N TRP A 115 12.13 10.13 0.85
CA TRP A 115 12.70 9.34 -0.22
C TRP A 115 12.28 9.95 -1.54
N GLU A 116 13.22 10.38 -2.37
CA GLU A 116 12.90 11.08 -3.62
C GLU A 116 12.49 10.07 -4.71
N TRP A 117 11.48 10.43 -5.48
CA TRP A 117 11.10 9.70 -6.67
C TRP A 117 12.19 9.82 -7.75
N SER A 118 12.39 8.76 -8.53
CA SER A 118 13.25 8.80 -9.71
C SER A 118 12.72 7.86 -10.79
N THR A 119 13.06 8.14 -12.05
CA THR A 119 12.69 7.31 -13.20
C THR A 119 13.24 5.88 -13.11
N ASN A 120 14.35 5.68 -12.39
CA ASN A 120 14.94 4.35 -12.16
C ASN A 120 14.03 3.41 -11.34
N LEU A 121 13.04 3.96 -10.63
CA LEU A 121 12.05 3.15 -9.91
C LEU A 121 11.05 2.49 -10.85
N ILE A 122 10.90 2.99 -12.09
CA ILE A 122 9.90 2.53 -13.05
C ILE A 122 10.38 1.26 -13.74
N GLN A 123 9.53 0.22 -13.72
CA GLN A 123 9.79 -1.00 -14.48
C GLN A 123 9.02 -0.95 -15.82
N ALA A 124 9.71 -0.55 -16.88
CA ALA A 124 9.13 -0.43 -18.22
C ALA A 124 8.45 -1.73 -18.68
N GLY A 125 7.27 -1.61 -19.30
CA GLY A 125 6.52 -2.74 -19.84
C GLY A 125 5.85 -3.62 -18.79
N LYS A 126 5.83 -3.22 -17.51
CA LYS A 126 5.15 -3.94 -16.42
C LYS A 126 4.10 -3.07 -15.73
N TRP A 127 3.12 -3.70 -15.09
CA TRP A 127 2.09 -3.04 -14.26
C TRP A 127 2.53 -2.89 -12.80
N LEU A 128 3.82 -2.61 -12.60
CA LEU A 128 4.45 -2.46 -11.29
C LEU A 128 4.62 -1.00 -10.93
N VAL A 129 4.09 -0.61 -9.76
CA VAL A 129 4.24 0.74 -9.20
C VAL A 129 5.09 0.68 -7.93
N PRO A 130 6.12 1.53 -7.79
CA PRO A 130 6.89 1.62 -6.55
C PRO A 130 6.00 2.21 -5.45
N ILE A 131 5.72 1.41 -4.42
CA ILE A 131 4.86 1.82 -3.30
C ILE A 131 5.68 2.51 -2.22
N GLY A 132 6.88 2.00 -1.92
CA GLY A 132 7.74 2.62 -0.93
C GLY A 132 8.99 1.82 -0.58
N GLN A 133 9.91 2.47 0.12
CA GLN A 133 11.07 1.83 0.72
C GLN A 133 10.69 1.36 2.13
N SER A 134 10.70 0.05 2.37
CA SER A 134 10.60 -0.50 3.72
C SER A 134 11.97 -0.51 4.40
N LEU A 135 12.02 -0.98 5.64
CA LEU A 135 13.28 -1.24 6.32
C LEU A 135 14.14 -2.24 5.52
N GLU A 136 13.46 -3.23 4.93
CA GLU A 136 14.09 -4.39 4.31
C GLU A 136 14.42 -4.21 2.83
N GLN A 137 13.52 -3.57 2.07
CA GLN A 137 13.60 -3.55 0.62
C GLN A 137 12.67 -2.51 -0.01
N LEU A 138 12.91 -2.23 -1.28
CA LEU A 138 11.96 -1.53 -2.13
C LEU A 138 10.74 -2.41 -2.39
N VAL A 139 9.56 -1.88 -2.06
CA VAL A 139 8.27 -2.54 -2.23
C VAL A 139 7.57 -2.02 -3.48
N TYR A 140 7.14 -2.97 -4.32
CA TYR A 140 6.32 -2.73 -5.50
C TYR A 140 4.94 -3.33 -5.33
N HIS A 141 3.94 -2.72 -5.95
CA HIS A 141 2.62 -3.31 -6.15
C HIS A 141 2.44 -3.67 -7.61
N ASP A 142 1.90 -4.85 -7.85
CA ASP A 142 1.62 -5.39 -9.18
C ASP A 142 0.12 -5.40 -9.43
N PHE A 143 -0.35 -4.50 -10.29
CA PHE A 143 -1.76 -4.38 -10.62
C PHE A 143 -2.30 -5.53 -11.50
N ASP A 144 -1.44 -6.39 -12.05
CA ASP A 144 -1.89 -7.64 -12.70
C ASP A 144 -2.10 -8.77 -11.68
N LYS A 145 -1.42 -8.73 -10.53
CA LYS A 145 -1.63 -9.70 -9.44
C LYS A 145 -2.75 -9.29 -8.51
N THR A 146 -2.80 -8.01 -8.15
CA THR A 146 -3.78 -7.47 -7.22
C THR A 146 -4.40 -6.22 -7.85
N PRO A 147 -5.57 -6.34 -8.52
CA PRO A 147 -6.08 -5.28 -9.39
C PRO A 147 -6.64 -4.05 -8.66
N HIS A 148 -7.14 -4.22 -7.44
CA HIS A 148 -7.81 -3.16 -6.70
C HIS A 148 -7.01 -2.79 -5.44
N MET A 149 -7.01 -1.49 -5.13
CA MET A 149 -6.33 -0.92 -3.99
C MET A 149 -7.24 0.05 -3.25
N THR A 150 -7.25 -0.04 -1.91
CA THR A 150 -7.82 1.00 -1.05
C THR A 150 -6.73 1.84 -0.43
N LEU A 151 -6.96 3.16 -0.39
CA LEU A 151 -6.05 4.13 0.18
C LEU A 151 -6.76 4.98 1.22
N GLY A 152 -6.12 5.22 2.37
CA GLY A 152 -6.66 6.13 3.38
C GLY A 152 -5.62 6.98 4.06
N GLY A 153 -5.99 8.16 4.55
CA GLY A 153 -5.07 9.03 5.27
C GLY A 153 -5.56 10.47 5.44
N LEU A 154 -5.07 11.13 6.48
CA LEU A 154 -5.33 12.56 6.68
C LEU A 154 -4.75 13.43 5.56
N THR A 155 -5.26 14.66 5.45
CA THR A 155 -4.71 15.67 4.55
C THR A 155 -3.21 15.87 4.80
N ARG A 156 -2.46 16.13 3.71
CA ARG A 156 -1.01 16.40 3.74
C ARG A 156 -0.13 15.26 4.27
N MET A 157 -0.66 14.07 4.52
CA MET A 157 0.15 12.91 4.96
C MET A 157 0.77 12.12 3.81
N GLY A 158 0.45 12.43 2.54
CA GLY A 158 1.08 11.80 1.37
C GLY A 158 0.13 11.19 0.35
N LYS A 159 -1.19 11.16 0.61
CA LYS A 159 -2.23 10.60 -0.27
C LYS A 159 -2.12 11.09 -1.72
N THR A 160 -2.18 12.41 -1.92
CA THR A 160 -2.13 13.02 -3.26
C THR A 160 -0.79 12.77 -3.96
N VAL A 161 0.33 12.86 -3.23
CA VAL A 161 1.66 12.58 -3.79
C VAL A 161 1.78 11.12 -4.24
N PHE A 162 1.21 10.19 -3.48
CA PHE A 162 1.15 8.79 -3.87
C PHE A 162 0.34 8.57 -5.16
N LEU A 163 -0.83 9.20 -5.30
CA LEU A 163 -1.62 9.12 -6.53
C LEU A 163 -0.84 9.68 -7.74
N LYS A 164 -0.12 10.79 -7.57
CA LYS A 164 0.78 11.34 -8.58
C LYS A 164 1.88 10.34 -8.97
N ASN A 165 2.50 9.66 -8.00
CA ASN A 165 3.48 8.60 -8.27
C ASN A 165 2.88 7.45 -9.07
N VAL A 166 1.68 7.00 -8.69
CA VAL A 166 1.00 5.88 -9.35
C VAL A 166 0.72 6.24 -10.81
N MET A 167 0.07 7.37 -11.07
CA MET A 167 -0.22 7.81 -12.44
C MET A 167 1.06 7.99 -13.26
N THR A 168 2.06 8.68 -12.72
CA THR A 168 3.33 8.90 -13.42
C THR A 168 4.04 7.59 -13.75
N SER A 169 4.05 6.62 -12.82
CA SER A 169 4.66 5.31 -13.02
C SER A 169 3.92 4.50 -14.08
N LEU A 170 2.58 4.48 -14.06
CA LEU A 170 1.75 3.76 -15.02
C LEU A 170 1.85 4.35 -16.43
N ILE A 171 1.78 5.67 -16.55
CA ILE A 171 1.92 6.38 -17.83
C ILE A 171 3.30 6.10 -18.43
N THR A 172 4.35 6.20 -17.62
CA THR A 172 5.72 6.04 -18.13
C THR A 172 6.06 4.58 -18.43
N ALA A 173 5.59 3.63 -17.62
CA ALA A 173 5.86 2.20 -17.84
C ALA A 173 5.10 1.62 -19.03
N GLN A 174 3.88 2.11 -19.30
CA GLN A 174 2.91 1.51 -20.22
C GLN A 174 2.16 2.56 -21.06
N ALA A 175 2.88 3.54 -21.61
CA ALA A 175 2.30 4.73 -22.24
C ALA A 175 1.21 4.50 -23.29
N ASN A 176 1.25 3.38 -24.03
CA ASN A 176 0.26 3.05 -25.06
C ASN A 176 -0.89 2.14 -24.57
N ASN A 177 -0.81 1.63 -23.33
CA ASN A 177 -1.74 0.65 -22.78
C ASN A 177 -2.45 1.15 -21.52
N THR A 178 -2.05 2.31 -20.98
CA THR A 178 -2.62 2.90 -19.76
C THR A 178 -3.78 3.81 -20.12
N HIS A 179 -4.92 3.57 -19.48
CA HIS A 179 -6.11 4.41 -19.53
C HIS A 179 -6.51 4.82 -18.11
N LEU A 180 -6.73 6.12 -17.89
CA LEU A 180 -7.02 6.70 -16.58
C LEU A 180 -8.38 7.40 -16.60
N PHE A 181 -9.24 7.00 -15.68
CA PHE A 181 -10.49 7.68 -15.35
C PHE A 181 -10.36 8.25 -13.94
N ILE A 182 -10.43 9.57 -13.80
CA ILE A 182 -10.18 10.24 -12.52
C ILE A 182 -11.48 10.83 -12.01
N ILE A 183 -11.84 10.52 -10.76
CA ILE A 183 -12.97 11.11 -10.05
C ILE A 183 -12.39 11.92 -8.88
N ASP A 184 -12.35 13.25 -9.06
CA ASP A 184 -11.83 14.24 -8.12
C ASP A 184 -12.93 15.24 -7.75
N LEU A 185 -13.78 14.86 -6.81
CA LEU A 185 -14.89 15.70 -6.36
C LEU A 185 -14.45 16.83 -5.42
N LYS A 186 -13.13 17.07 -5.28
CA LYS A 186 -12.55 18.13 -4.42
C LYS A 186 -12.10 19.36 -5.21
N GLY A 187 -12.81 19.67 -6.29
CA GLY A 187 -12.67 20.92 -7.04
C GLY A 187 -11.54 20.93 -8.07
N GLY A 188 -11.04 19.76 -8.50
CA GLY A 188 -10.20 19.61 -9.70
C GLY A 188 -8.79 20.18 -9.62
N LEU A 189 -8.38 20.82 -8.52
CA LEU A 189 -7.09 21.53 -8.44
C LEU A 189 -5.87 20.61 -8.58
N GLU A 190 -5.97 19.37 -8.11
CA GLU A 190 -4.84 18.43 -8.11
C GLU A 190 -4.75 17.62 -9.40
N PHE A 191 -5.89 17.28 -10.01
CA PHE A 191 -5.96 16.35 -11.13
C PHE A 191 -6.47 16.98 -12.44
N GLY A 192 -7.19 18.10 -12.42
CA GLY A 192 -7.62 18.82 -13.61
C GLY A 192 -6.50 19.12 -14.63
N PRO A 193 -5.28 19.50 -14.21
CA PRO A 193 -4.15 19.69 -15.13
C PRO A 193 -3.78 18.46 -15.99
N TYR A 194 -4.21 17.25 -15.63
CA TYR A 194 -3.95 16.04 -16.38
C TYR A 194 -4.88 15.85 -17.58
N GLN A 195 -5.91 16.69 -17.76
CA GLN A 195 -6.93 16.53 -18.80
C GLN A 195 -6.34 16.31 -20.20
N ASN A 196 -5.20 16.95 -20.52
CA ASN A 196 -4.57 16.90 -21.84
C ASN A 196 -3.55 15.76 -21.99
N ILE A 197 -3.29 14.98 -20.95
CA ILE A 197 -2.40 13.82 -21.05
C ILE A 197 -3.11 12.70 -21.82
N LYS A 198 -2.46 12.14 -22.86
CA LYS A 198 -3.02 11.14 -23.78
C LYS A 198 -3.75 9.99 -23.08
N GLN A 199 -3.20 9.50 -21.97
CA GLN A 199 -3.69 8.34 -21.22
C GLN A 199 -4.90 8.64 -20.33
N VAL A 200 -5.26 9.91 -20.12
CA VAL A 200 -6.40 10.29 -19.28
C VAL A 200 -7.66 10.31 -20.12
N ASP A 201 -8.51 9.31 -19.99
CA ASP A 201 -9.72 9.23 -20.80
C ASP A 201 -10.77 10.24 -20.31
N SER A 202 -10.92 10.43 -18.99
CA SER A 202 -11.81 11.44 -18.43
C SER A 202 -11.44 11.88 -17.01
N ILE A 203 -11.91 13.06 -16.63
CA ILE A 203 -11.86 13.61 -15.28
C ILE A 203 -13.28 14.04 -14.91
N ALA A 204 -13.77 13.61 -13.76
CA ALA A 204 -15.03 14.04 -13.18
C ALA A 204 -14.78 14.86 -11.93
N GLU A 205 -15.31 16.08 -11.89
CA GLU A 205 -15.19 17.00 -10.75
C GLU A 205 -16.51 17.13 -9.97
N LYS A 206 -17.62 16.64 -10.55
CA LYS A 206 -18.95 16.68 -9.95
C LYS A 206 -19.59 15.29 -9.86
N PRO A 207 -20.53 15.07 -8.92
CA PRO A 207 -21.22 13.78 -8.80
C PRO A 207 -21.90 13.28 -10.07
N LEU A 208 -22.53 14.18 -10.84
CA LEU A 208 -23.18 13.82 -12.10
C LEU A 208 -22.18 13.37 -13.17
N GLU A 209 -21.05 14.08 -13.28
CA GLU A 209 -19.95 13.70 -14.17
C GLU A 209 -19.36 12.34 -13.76
N ALA A 210 -19.21 12.10 -12.45
CA ALA A 210 -18.73 10.83 -11.92
C ALA A 210 -19.67 9.68 -12.31
N PHE A 211 -20.98 9.88 -12.20
CA PHE A 211 -21.97 8.91 -12.66
C PHE A 211 -21.86 8.61 -14.17
N GLN A 212 -21.69 9.64 -14.99
CA GLN A 212 -21.52 9.48 -16.44
C GLN A 212 -20.24 8.71 -16.79
N VAL A 213 -19.12 9.07 -16.15
CA VAL A 213 -17.83 8.38 -16.31
C VAL A 213 -17.94 6.91 -15.90
N LEU A 214 -18.52 6.62 -14.74
CA LEU A 214 -18.73 5.25 -14.27
C LEU A 214 -19.64 4.47 -15.24
N SER A 215 -20.65 5.12 -15.83
CA SER A 215 -21.57 4.46 -16.77
C SER A 215 -20.84 4.07 -18.05
N ALA A 216 -19.99 4.96 -18.58
CA ALA A 216 -19.14 4.67 -19.72
C ALA A 216 -18.15 3.52 -19.43
N ILE A 217 -17.58 3.49 -18.23
CA ILE A 217 -16.71 2.39 -17.79
C ILE A 217 -17.47 1.05 -17.76
N LEU A 218 -18.69 1.02 -17.21
CA LEU A 218 -19.49 -0.20 -17.15
C LEU A 218 -19.84 -0.73 -18.54
N LYS A 219 -20.26 0.15 -19.46
CA LYS A 219 -20.48 -0.24 -20.86
C LYS A 219 -19.23 -0.84 -21.49
N LYS A 220 -18.07 -0.24 -21.25
CA LYS A 220 -16.78 -0.75 -21.73
C LYS A 220 -16.42 -2.10 -21.12
N MET A 221 -16.75 -2.32 -19.85
CA MET A 221 -16.59 -3.61 -19.18
C MET A 221 -17.47 -4.68 -19.80
N GLU A 222 -18.71 -4.36 -20.15
CA GLU A 222 -19.63 -5.28 -20.84
C GLU A 222 -19.12 -5.68 -22.22
N GLU A 223 -18.68 -4.71 -23.03
CA GLU A 223 -18.05 -4.96 -24.33
C GLU A 223 -16.81 -5.87 -24.19
N LYS A 224 -15.95 -5.57 -23.21
CA LYS A 224 -14.75 -6.38 -22.92
C LYS A 224 -15.12 -7.80 -22.48
N MET A 225 -16.14 -7.94 -21.64
CA MET A 225 -16.61 -9.23 -21.16
C MET A 225 -17.15 -10.08 -22.30
N LEU A 226 -17.91 -9.50 -23.24
CA LEU A 226 -18.40 -10.19 -24.43
C LEU A 226 -17.23 -10.70 -25.28
N PHE A 227 -16.28 -9.81 -25.59
CA PHE A 227 -15.06 -10.18 -26.33
C PHE A 227 -14.30 -11.33 -25.67
N MET A 228 -14.11 -11.28 -24.34
CA MET A 228 -13.42 -12.33 -23.60
C MET A 228 -14.19 -13.66 -23.64
N LYS A 229 -15.52 -13.62 -23.54
CA LYS A 229 -16.36 -14.83 -23.64
C LYS A 229 -16.25 -15.49 -25.01
N GLU A 230 -16.30 -14.71 -26.09
CA GLU A 230 -16.17 -15.20 -27.47
C GLU A 230 -14.82 -15.90 -27.73
N HIS A 231 -13.77 -15.42 -27.05
CA HIS A 231 -12.42 -15.98 -27.17
C HIS A 231 -12.06 -16.99 -26.05
N HIS A 232 -13.02 -17.34 -25.19
CA HIS A 232 -12.84 -18.23 -24.03
C HIS A 232 -11.75 -17.78 -23.04
N TYR A 233 -11.52 -16.47 -22.92
CA TYR A 233 -10.60 -15.90 -21.95
C TYR A 233 -11.24 -15.75 -20.57
N THR A 234 -10.55 -16.22 -19.54
CA THR A 234 -10.97 -16.11 -18.14
C THR A 234 -10.36 -14.91 -17.43
N ASN A 235 -9.15 -14.51 -17.82
CA ASN A 235 -8.44 -13.39 -17.23
C ASN A 235 -7.60 -12.67 -18.28
N VAL A 236 -7.71 -11.34 -18.36
CA VAL A 236 -6.97 -10.51 -19.31
C VAL A 236 -5.45 -10.70 -19.23
N VAL A 237 -4.92 -11.04 -18.05
CA VAL A 237 -3.48 -11.24 -17.82
C VAL A 237 -2.94 -12.45 -18.61
N GLU A 238 -3.81 -13.40 -18.95
CA GLU A 238 -3.46 -14.63 -19.69
C GLU A 238 -3.61 -14.45 -21.21
N THR A 239 -3.88 -13.21 -21.66
CA THR A 239 -4.18 -12.89 -23.05
C THR A 239 -3.14 -11.94 -23.64
N ASN A 240 -3.24 -11.69 -24.95
CA ASN A 240 -2.44 -10.66 -25.63
C ASN A 240 -2.99 -9.23 -25.42
N ILE A 241 -4.10 -9.07 -24.66
CA ILE A 241 -4.68 -7.76 -24.36
C ILE A 241 -3.78 -7.05 -23.36
N ARG A 242 -3.15 -5.97 -23.82
CA ARG A 242 -2.22 -5.20 -22.99
C ARG A 242 -2.90 -4.06 -22.25
N GLU A 243 -4.00 -3.51 -22.76
CA GLU A 243 -4.64 -2.33 -22.18
C GLU A 243 -5.14 -2.60 -20.76
N ARG A 244 -5.01 -1.60 -19.90
CA ARG A 244 -5.55 -1.58 -18.54
C ARG A 244 -6.24 -0.24 -18.26
N TYR A 245 -7.39 -0.32 -17.62
CA TYR A 245 -8.23 0.82 -17.27
C TYR A 245 -8.13 1.05 -15.76
N PHE A 246 -7.66 2.20 -15.35
CA PHE A 246 -7.48 2.58 -13.97
C PHE A 246 -8.53 3.62 -13.59
N ILE A 247 -9.40 3.26 -12.66
CA ILE A 247 -10.40 4.12 -12.07
C ILE A 247 -9.82 4.65 -10.76
N ILE A 248 -9.53 5.94 -10.69
CA ILE A 248 -8.95 6.59 -9.52
C ILE A 248 -10.03 7.46 -8.88
N VAL A 249 -10.42 7.11 -7.66
CA VAL A 249 -11.35 7.91 -6.84
C VAL A 249 -10.52 8.59 -5.74
N ASP A 250 -10.33 9.92 -5.80
CA ASP A 250 -9.52 10.61 -4.79
C ASP A 250 -10.25 10.72 -3.43
N GLU A 251 -11.55 11.00 -3.43
CA GLU A 251 -12.35 11.00 -2.21
C GLU A 251 -13.67 10.27 -2.40
N GLY A 252 -13.68 9.01 -1.99
CA GLY A 252 -14.87 8.16 -2.03
C GLY A 252 -15.98 8.62 -1.08
N ALA A 253 -15.66 9.37 -0.03
CA ALA A 253 -16.66 9.91 0.89
C ALA A 253 -17.63 10.89 0.19
N GLU A 254 -17.17 11.63 -0.81
CA GLU A 254 -18.02 12.54 -1.61
C GLU A 254 -19.02 11.79 -2.49
N LEU A 255 -18.79 10.48 -2.71
CA LEU A 255 -19.73 9.60 -3.42
C LEU A 255 -20.68 8.86 -2.46
N CYS A 256 -20.66 9.16 -1.16
CA CYS A 256 -21.54 8.54 -0.18
C CYS A 256 -22.85 9.32 -0.03
N PRO A 257 -24.03 8.68 -0.17
CA PRO A 257 -25.29 9.33 0.13
C PRO A 257 -25.36 9.80 1.59
N ASP A 258 -25.80 11.04 1.82
CA ASP A 258 -26.12 11.56 3.14
C ASP A 258 -27.63 11.74 3.32
N LYS A 259 -28.14 11.48 4.52
CA LYS A 259 -29.58 11.59 4.85
C LYS A 259 -30.11 13.02 4.74
N SER A 260 -29.23 14.02 4.80
CA SER A 260 -29.57 15.44 4.65
C SER A 260 -29.76 15.86 3.18
N MET A 261 -29.34 15.05 2.22
CA MET A 261 -29.47 15.34 0.78
C MET A 261 -30.88 15.05 0.28
N ASN A 262 -31.25 15.63 -0.87
CA ASN A 262 -32.54 15.33 -1.50
C ASN A 262 -32.56 13.91 -2.09
N ARG A 263 -33.77 13.38 -2.40
CA ARG A 263 -33.94 12.00 -2.87
C ARG A 263 -33.20 11.71 -4.19
N GLU A 264 -33.12 12.67 -5.09
CA GLU A 264 -32.44 12.52 -6.39
C GLU A 264 -30.93 12.41 -6.21
N GLN A 265 -30.34 13.28 -5.38
CA GLN A 265 -28.92 13.23 -5.04
C GLN A 265 -28.56 11.91 -4.34
N GLN A 266 -29.39 11.45 -3.40
CA GLN A 266 -29.19 10.16 -2.75
C GLN A 266 -29.22 9.00 -3.76
N LYS A 267 -30.17 9.00 -4.70
CA LYS A 267 -30.24 8.00 -5.78
C LYS A 267 -28.98 8.03 -6.65
N LEU A 268 -28.53 9.22 -7.05
CA LEU A 268 -27.34 9.40 -7.89
C LEU A 268 -26.07 8.86 -7.22
N LEU A 269 -25.79 9.29 -5.98
CA LEU A 269 -24.62 8.84 -5.22
C LEU A 269 -24.68 7.34 -4.90
N GLY A 270 -25.89 6.84 -4.59
CA GLY A 270 -26.12 5.41 -4.36
C GLY A 270 -25.81 4.58 -5.59
N ALA A 271 -26.20 5.04 -6.79
CA ALA A 271 -25.87 4.40 -8.04
C ALA A 271 -24.34 4.38 -8.27
N CYS A 272 -23.64 5.50 -8.05
CA CYS A 272 -22.17 5.54 -8.14
C CYS A 272 -21.50 4.50 -7.23
N GLN A 273 -21.93 4.35 -5.97
CA GLN A 273 -21.39 3.34 -5.06
C GLN A 273 -21.66 1.90 -5.54
N GLN A 274 -22.84 1.64 -6.09
CA GLN A 274 -23.19 0.33 -6.67
C GLN A 274 -22.30 0.01 -7.88
N MET A 275 -22.06 0.99 -8.75
CA MET A 275 -21.20 0.84 -9.93
C MET A 275 -19.76 0.57 -9.52
N LEU A 276 -19.21 1.33 -8.57
CA LEU A 276 -17.86 1.10 -8.02
C LEU A 276 -17.73 -0.28 -7.37
N SER A 277 -18.76 -0.72 -6.63
CA SER A 277 -18.82 -2.06 -6.05
C SER A 277 -18.84 -3.15 -7.13
N HIS A 278 -19.54 -2.91 -8.23
CA HIS A 278 -19.57 -3.81 -9.38
C HIS A 278 -18.20 -3.89 -10.08
N ILE A 279 -17.56 -2.74 -10.33
CA ILE A 279 -16.20 -2.65 -10.88
C ILE A 279 -15.21 -3.43 -10.02
N ALA A 280 -15.24 -3.25 -8.70
CA ALA A 280 -14.36 -3.96 -7.78
C ALA A 280 -14.57 -5.48 -7.80
N ARG A 281 -15.81 -5.95 -8.01
CA ARG A 281 -16.14 -7.38 -7.96
C ARG A 281 -15.72 -8.16 -9.20
N ILE A 282 -15.84 -7.56 -10.40
CA ILE A 282 -15.62 -8.28 -11.66
C ILE A 282 -14.59 -7.63 -12.59
N GLY A 283 -14.20 -6.38 -12.32
CA GLY A 283 -13.35 -5.58 -13.21
C GLY A 283 -11.93 -6.09 -13.31
N GLY A 284 -11.38 -6.66 -12.24
CA GLY A 284 -9.99 -7.12 -12.19
C GLY A 284 -9.63 -8.09 -13.32
N ALA A 285 -10.44 -9.13 -13.52
CA ALA A 285 -10.25 -10.12 -14.58
C ALA A 285 -10.40 -9.55 -15.99
N LEU A 286 -11.15 -8.44 -16.14
CA LEU A 286 -11.41 -7.77 -17.42
C LEU A 286 -10.37 -6.69 -17.76
N GLY A 287 -9.43 -6.38 -16.85
CA GLY A 287 -8.44 -5.32 -17.06
C GLY A 287 -8.78 -3.97 -16.42
N PHE A 288 -9.80 -3.91 -15.57
CA PHE A 288 -10.22 -2.70 -14.86
C PHE A 288 -9.68 -2.74 -13.42
N ARG A 289 -8.92 -1.73 -13.03
CA ARG A 289 -8.28 -1.56 -11.72
C ARG A 289 -8.92 -0.39 -11.01
N LEU A 290 -9.22 -0.55 -9.72
CA LEU A 290 -9.84 0.48 -8.91
C LEU A 290 -8.86 0.90 -7.83
N ILE A 291 -8.54 2.19 -7.79
CA ILE A 291 -7.78 2.82 -6.71
C ILE A 291 -8.75 3.73 -5.98
N PHE A 292 -9.24 3.27 -4.84
CA PHE A 292 -10.27 3.96 -4.08
C PHE A 292 -9.67 4.62 -2.85
N CYS A 293 -9.75 5.95 -2.78
CA CYS A 293 -9.12 6.72 -1.73
C CYS A 293 -10.14 7.40 -0.83
N THR A 294 -9.83 7.56 0.46
CA THR A 294 -10.63 8.38 1.36
C THR A 294 -9.82 9.05 2.46
N GLN A 295 -10.19 10.28 2.83
CA GLN A 295 -9.62 10.97 3.99
C GLN A 295 -10.46 10.78 5.26
N TYR A 296 -11.72 10.37 5.10
CA TYR A 296 -12.68 10.17 6.18
C TYR A 296 -13.15 8.72 6.23
N PRO A 297 -12.28 7.78 6.64
CA PRO A 297 -12.59 6.36 6.57
C PRO A 297 -13.62 5.97 7.63
N THR A 298 -14.88 5.98 7.24
CA THR A 298 -15.99 5.34 7.96
C THR A 298 -16.47 4.10 7.20
N GLY A 299 -17.24 3.24 7.86
CA GLY A 299 -17.82 2.06 7.22
C GLY A 299 -18.73 2.39 6.03
N ASP A 300 -19.33 3.58 6.03
CA ASP A 300 -20.26 4.01 4.98
C ASP A 300 -19.52 4.61 3.76
N THR A 301 -18.41 5.31 4.00
CA THR A 301 -17.60 5.95 2.95
C THR A 301 -16.77 4.98 2.11
N LEU A 302 -16.45 3.79 2.65
CA LEU A 302 -15.71 2.75 1.96
C LEU A 302 -16.63 1.54 1.74
N PRO A 303 -17.23 1.37 0.54
CA PRO A 303 -18.15 0.28 0.30
C PRO A 303 -17.54 -1.09 0.61
N ARG A 304 -18.29 -1.94 1.31
CA ARG A 304 -17.81 -3.27 1.73
C ARG A 304 -17.26 -4.11 0.58
N GLN A 305 -17.91 -4.07 -0.58
CA GLN A 305 -17.47 -4.80 -1.77
C GLN A 305 -16.14 -4.27 -2.31
N VAL A 306 -15.96 -2.95 -2.35
CA VAL A 306 -14.67 -2.33 -2.74
C VAL A 306 -13.56 -2.80 -1.79
N LYS A 307 -13.84 -2.76 -0.48
CA LYS A 307 -12.88 -3.19 0.55
C LYS A 307 -12.52 -4.68 0.45
N GLN A 308 -13.52 -5.55 0.27
CA GLN A 308 -13.34 -7.00 0.20
C GLN A 308 -12.61 -7.46 -1.05
N ASN A 309 -12.74 -6.74 -2.17
CA ASN A 309 -12.06 -7.07 -3.43
C ASN A 309 -10.73 -6.30 -3.61
N SER A 310 -10.32 -5.50 -2.63
CA SER A 310 -9.02 -4.79 -2.62
C SER A 310 -8.06 -5.46 -1.64
N ASP A 311 -7.24 -6.39 -2.14
CA ASP A 311 -6.25 -7.07 -1.30
C ASP A 311 -5.10 -6.14 -0.92
N ALA A 312 -4.78 -5.16 -1.78
CA ALA A 312 -3.79 -4.13 -1.49
C ALA A 312 -4.44 -2.97 -0.73
N LYS A 313 -3.91 -2.67 0.45
CA LYS A 313 -4.40 -1.58 1.30
C LYS A 313 -3.24 -0.72 1.73
N LEU A 314 -3.30 0.57 1.41
CA LEU A 314 -2.28 1.54 1.78
C LEU A 314 -2.90 2.56 2.74
N GLY A 315 -2.25 2.78 3.87
CA GLY A 315 -2.70 3.76 4.85
C GLY A 315 -1.60 4.73 5.22
N PHE A 316 -1.87 6.03 5.11
CA PHE A 316 -1.11 7.06 5.80
C PHE A 316 -1.70 7.29 7.20
N ARG A 317 -1.07 8.18 7.97
CA ARG A 317 -1.48 8.47 9.34
C ARG A 317 -2.97 8.83 9.41
N LEU A 318 -3.66 8.15 10.34
CA LEU A 318 -5.07 8.36 10.67
C LEU A 318 -5.21 8.63 12.17
N PRO A 319 -6.29 9.26 12.64
CA PRO A 319 -6.38 9.68 14.04
C PRO A 319 -6.74 8.55 15.00
N THR A 320 -7.38 7.47 14.54
CA THR A 320 -7.97 6.45 15.42
C THR A 320 -7.76 5.03 14.90
N GLN A 321 -7.76 4.05 15.82
CA GLN A 321 -7.73 2.62 15.48
C GLN A 321 -8.92 2.19 14.61
N THR A 322 -10.10 2.76 14.84
CA THR A 322 -11.28 2.50 14.03
C THR A 322 -11.07 2.91 12.57
N ALA A 323 -10.50 4.11 12.35
CA ALA A 323 -10.14 4.58 11.02
C ALA A 323 -9.10 3.66 10.36
N SER A 324 -8.10 3.20 11.13
CA SER A 324 -7.12 2.21 10.67
C SER A 324 -7.79 0.91 10.20
N GLN A 325 -8.69 0.36 11.03
CA GLN A 325 -9.41 -0.88 10.74
C GLN A 325 -10.30 -0.76 9.50
N VAL A 326 -10.90 0.41 9.26
CA VAL A 326 -11.67 0.67 8.04
C VAL A 326 -10.78 0.58 6.80
N VAL A 327 -9.59 1.18 6.81
CA VAL A 327 -8.73 1.29 5.61
C VAL A 327 -7.87 0.06 5.36
N ILE A 328 -7.22 -0.48 6.39
CA ILE A 328 -6.21 -1.55 6.25
C ILE A 328 -6.59 -2.87 6.95
N ASP A 329 -7.81 -3.00 7.48
CA ASP A 329 -8.24 -4.19 8.24
C ASP A 329 -7.39 -4.50 9.49
N GLU A 330 -6.54 -3.56 9.92
CA GLU A 330 -5.65 -3.67 11.07
C GLU A 330 -5.52 -2.30 11.76
N THR A 331 -5.01 -2.31 12.99
CA THR A 331 -4.59 -1.09 13.68
C THR A 331 -3.17 -0.69 13.28
N GLY A 332 -2.73 0.51 13.68
CA GLY A 332 -1.35 0.94 13.53
C GLY A 332 -1.20 2.32 12.89
N LEU A 333 -2.13 2.74 12.01
CA LEU A 333 -2.06 4.06 11.35
C LEU A 333 -2.21 5.24 12.32
N GLU A 334 -2.79 5.01 13.50
CA GLU A 334 -2.84 5.97 14.60
C GLU A 334 -1.50 6.16 15.31
N SER A 335 -0.64 5.15 15.24
CA SER A 335 0.63 5.08 15.96
C SER A 335 1.86 5.37 15.10
N ILE A 336 1.74 5.29 13.77
CA ILE A 336 2.88 5.58 12.88
C ILE A 336 3.38 7.01 13.04
N GLU A 337 4.69 7.18 12.85
CA GLU A 337 5.36 8.47 12.92
C GLU A 337 4.70 9.47 11.96
N SER A 338 4.47 10.70 12.42
CA SER A 338 3.75 11.73 11.66
C SER A 338 4.65 12.41 10.62
N ILE A 339 5.22 11.61 9.72
CA ILE A 339 6.06 12.05 8.60
C ILE A 339 5.25 11.95 7.29
N PRO A 340 5.21 13.01 6.46
CA PRO A 340 4.60 12.92 5.13
C PRO A 340 5.22 11.80 4.29
N GLY A 341 4.37 10.94 3.73
CA GLY A 341 4.77 9.78 2.96
C GLY A 341 5.07 8.52 3.80
N ARG A 342 5.08 8.59 5.13
CA ARG A 342 5.14 7.38 5.97
C ARG A 342 3.79 6.68 5.94
N ALA A 343 3.81 5.39 5.62
CA ALA A 343 2.59 4.61 5.44
C ALA A 343 2.75 3.17 5.92
N LEU A 344 1.63 2.52 6.19
CA LEU A 344 1.52 1.07 6.28
C LEU A 344 0.91 0.54 5.00
N PHE A 345 1.58 -0.42 4.38
CA PHE A 345 1.10 -1.13 3.19
C PHE A 345 0.81 -2.57 3.56
N LYS A 346 -0.42 -3.00 3.31
CA LYS A 346 -0.91 -4.35 3.57
C LYS A 346 -1.25 -5.05 2.27
N THR A 347 -0.69 -6.24 2.12
CA THR A 347 -1.12 -7.25 1.13
C THR A 347 -1.29 -8.58 1.87
N ASP A 348 -0.36 -9.53 1.72
CA ASP A 348 -0.25 -10.72 2.57
C ASP A 348 0.27 -10.37 3.99
N ARG A 349 1.06 -9.30 4.07
CA ARG A 349 1.67 -8.79 5.32
C ARG A 349 1.51 -7.29 5.44
N LEU A 350 1.45 -6.81 6.67
CA LEU A 350 1.53 -5.40 7.00
C LEU A 350 2.99 -4.95 7.05
N THR A 351 3.36 -3.99 6.20
CA THR A 351 4.73 -3.48 6.07
C THR A 351 4.74 -1.96 6.22
N GLU A 352 5.57 -1.44 7.13
CA GLU A 352 5.83 0.00 7.20
C GLU A 352 6.81 0.42 6.11
N ILE A 353 6.48 1.52 5.42
CA ILE A 353 7.20 2.01 4.25
C ILE A 353 7.25 3.54 4.23
N GLN A 354 8.25 4.07 3.53
CA GLN A 354 8.26 5.45 3.07
C GLN A 354 7.93 5.52 1.57
N VAL A 355 6.83 6.17 1.23
CA VAL A 355 6.41 6.43 -0.15
C VAL A 355 7.38 7.43 -0.81
N PRO A 356 7.77 7.23 -2.08
CA PRO A 356 8.63 8.17 -2.78
C PRO A 356 7.93 9.53 -2.92
N TYR A 357 8.66 10.62 -2.82
CA TYR A 357 8.16 11.98 -2.99
C TYR A 357 8.46 12.42 -4.43
N ILE A 358 7.42 12.77 -5.18
CA ILE A 358 7.54 13.40 -6.49
C ILE A 358 7.08 14.84 -6.39
N SER A 359 7.92 15.78 -6.83
CA SER A 359 7.51 17.17 -6.96
C SER A 359 6.63 17.37 -8.20
N ASN A 360 5.78 18.41 -8.21
CA ASN A 360 4.99 18.75 -9.39
C ASN A 360 5.89 19.03 -10.61
N GLU A 361 7.03 19.68 -10.42
CA GLU A 361 8.01 19.97 -11.48
C GLU A 361 8.56 18.69 -12.10
N GLN A 362 9.10 17.78 -11.27
CA GLN A 362 9.63 16.50 -11.73
C GLN A 362 8.58 15.66 -12.46
N MET A 363 7.35 15.66 -11.93
CA MET A 363 6.22 14.97 -12.52
C MET A 363 5.88 15.52 -13.92
N TRP A 364 5.73 16.83 -14.05
CA TRP A 364 5.41 17.46 -15.35
C TRP A 364 6.55 17.35 -16.35
N ASP A 365 7.80 17.36 -15.90
CA ASP A 365 8.94 17.12 -16.79
C ASP A 365 8.90 15.75 -17.46
N VAL A 366 8.40 14.74 -16.75
CA VAL A 366 8.19 13.40 -17.30
C VAL A 366 6.92 13.34 -18.15
N LEU A 367 5.83 13.96 -17.70
CA LEU A 367 4.51 13.82 -18.32
C LEU A 367 4.29 14.69 -19.56
N LYS A 368 5.00 15.81 -19.72
CA LYS A 368 4.82 16.76 -20.84
C LYS A 368 4.94 16.12 -22.23
N GLN A 369 5.72 15.06 -22.37
CA GLN A 369 5.88 14.34 -23.64
C GLN A 369 4.62 13.57 -24.07
N TYR A 370 3.67 13.36 -23.15
CA TYR A 370 2.39 12.69 -23.42
C TYR A 370 1.23 13.66 -23.55
N GLU A 371 1.48 14.97 -23.46
CA GLU A 371 0.44 15.98 -23.65
C GLU A 371 -0.01 16.01 -25.12
N VAL A 372 -1.32 15.99 -25.30
CA VAL A 372 -1.97 16.07 -26.61
C VAL A 372 -3.05 17.14 -26.55
N LYS A 373 -3.31 17.79 -27.69
CA LYS A 373 -4.53 18.58 -27.83
C LYS A 373 -5.69 17.60 -27.91
N LYS A 374 -6.47 17.55 -26.84
CA LYS A 374 -7.81 16.98 -26.93
C LYS A 374 -8.70 18.10 -27.38
N ASP A 375 -9.37 17.93 -28.51
CA ASP A 375 -10.52 18.77 -28.80
C ASP A 375 -11.43 18.62 -27.59
N ALA A 376 -11.76 19.76 -26.95
CA ALA A 376 -12.71 19.77 -25.86
C ALA A 376 -13.90 18.95 -26.35
N TYR A 377 -14.22 17.85 -25.66
CA TYR A 377 -15.32 16.98 -26.03
C TYR A 377 -16.48 17.88 -26.44
N ALA A 378 -16.77 17.90 -27.74
CA ALA A 378 -17.94 18.60 -28.23
C ALA A 378 -19.10 17.99 -27.44
N ASP A 379 -19.85 18.85 -26.76
CA ASP A 379 -21.08 18.54 -26.05
C ASP A 379 -21.87 17.49 -26.84
N THR A 380 -21.68 16.22 -26.49
CA THR A 380 -22.48 15.10 -27.00
C THR A 380 -23.39 14.56 -25.90
N TYR A 381 -23.52 15.33 -24.81
CA TYR A 381 -24.46 15.08 -23.72
C TYR A 381 -25.52 16.18 -23.57
N GLN A 382 -25.80 16.94 -24.64
CA GLN A 382 -27.04 17.72 -24.71
C GLN A 382 -27.82 17.47 -26.00
N ASN A 383 -29.11 17.16 -25.80
CA ASN A 383 -30.21 17.01 -26.75
C ASN A 383 -30.32 15.68 -27.51
N GLU A 384 -30.67 14.62 -26.78
CA GLU A 384 -31.92 13.93 -27.13
C GLU A 384 -32.96 14.27 -26.05
N SER A 385 -33.84 15.20 -26.37
CA SER A 385 -35.14 15.31 -25.71
C SER A 385 -35.94 14.07 -26.10
N SER A 386 -35.84 13.00 -25.31
CA SER A 386 -36.88 11.98 -25.27
C SER A 386 -37.79 12.33 -24.08
N ASP A 387 -38.95 12.88 -24.40
CA ASP A 387 -40.14 12.69 -23.57
C ASP A 387 -40.35 11.18 -23.43
N ASP A 388 -39.75 10.58 -22.41
CA ASP A 388 -40.11 9.25 -21.93
C ASP A 388 -39.83 9.22 -20.43
N ASP A 389 -40.91 9.18 -19.66
CA ASP A 389 -40.93 9.00 -18.21
C ASP A 389 -40.07 7.78 -17.83
N PHE A 390 -38.89 8.02 -17.26
CA PHE A 390 -38.17 7.00 -16.52
C PHE A 390 -38.86 6.81 -15.17
N ASP A 391 -39.88 5.95 -15.16
CA ASP A 391 -40.41 5.35 -13.94
C ASP A 391 -39.28 4.57 -13.23
N LEU A 392 -38.75 5.18 -12.17
CA LEU A 392 -37.83 4.55 -11.22
C LEU A 392 -38.63 4.06 -10.01
N ASP A 393 -39.30 2.93 -10.18
CA ASP A 393 -39.79 2.07 -9.09
C ASP A 393 -38.71 1.08 -8.61
#